data_AF-A0A2G5RE80-F1
#
_entry.id   AF-A0A2G5RE80-F1
#
_cell.length_a   1.000
_cell.length_b   1.000
_cell.length_c   1.000
_cell.angle_alpha   90.00
_cell.angle_beta   90.00
_cell.angle_gamma   90.00
#
_symmetry.space_group_name_H-M   'P 1'
#
loop_
_entity.id
_entity.type
_entity.pdbx_description
1 polymer ?
#
loop_
_entity_poly.entity_id
_entity_poly.type
_entity_poly.pdbx_seq_one_letter_code
_entity_poly.pdbx_strand_id
1 'polypeptide(L)'
;MLKKTIVSKVTDPAAEADRAWFEAHAERRFRLRDPAPLEFKDPLGDPGDGFSWRVLVAVLPDGGRLRLPVSLSWELHNDHAKDQHLRILFDQIAPAEAKARLS
;
A
#
# COMPACT_ATOMS: atom_id res chain seq x y z
N MET A 1 -26.78 27.94 -21.40
CA MET A 1 -25.43 27.32 -21.38
C MET A 1 -25.37 26.36 -20.19
N LEU A 2 -25.47 25.04 -20.41
CA LEU A 2 -25.22 24.07 -19.34
C LEU A 2 -23.71 23.87 -19.20
N LYS A 3 -23.16 24.22 -18.02
CA LYS A 3 -21.79 23.85 -17.65
C LYS A 3 -21.77 22.35 -17.41
N LYS A 4 -21.20 21.62 -18.37
CA LYS A 4 -20.92 20.19 -18.25
C LYS A 4 -19.79 20.06 -17.23
N THR A 5 -20.12 19.83 -15.96
CA THR A 5 -19.13 19.48 -14.95
C THR A 5 -18.54 18.14 -15.39
N ILE A 6 -17.37 18.19 -16.01
CA ILE A 6 -16.54 17.01 -16.18
C ILE A 6 -16.10 16.68 -14.77
N VAL A 7 -16.85 15.80 -14.10
CA VAL A 7 -16.33 15.09 -12.94
C VAL A 7 -15.29 14.15 -13.52
N SER A 8 -14.09 14.66 -13.71
CA SER A 8 -12.91 13.86 -13.96
C SER A 8 -12.83 12.93 -12.77
N LYS A 9 -13.20 11.66 -12.95
CA LYS A 9 -12.96 10.60 -11.97
C LYS A 9 -11.49 10.75 -11.61
N VAL A 10 -11.19 11.22 -10.40
CA VAL A 10 -9.81 11.39 -9.96
C VAL A 10 -9.23 9.98 -9.96
N THR A 11 -8.50 9.66 -11.02
CA THR A 11 -7.82 8.38 -11.15
C THR A 11 -6.75 8.38 -10.08
N ASP A 12 -6.88 7.52 -9.05
CA ASP A 12 -5.81 7.27 -8.09
C ASP A 12 -4.70 6.49 -8.85
N PRO A 13 -3.59 7.14 -9.23
CA PRO A 13 -2.54 6.49 -10.01
C PRO A 13 -1.86 5.38 -9.20
N ALA A 14 -1.82 5.49 -7.86
CA ALA A 14 -1.31 4.44 -7.01
C ALA A 14 -2.24 3.22 -7.00
N ALA A 15 -3.56 3.41 -7.09
CA ALA A 15 -4.52 2.29 -7.22
C ALA A 15 -4.37 1.54 -8.52
N GLU A 16 -4.11 2.25 -9.59
CA GLU A 16 -3.87 1.66 -10.89
C GLU A 16 -2.54 0.89 -10.90
N ALA A 17 -1.46 1.51 -10.40
CA ALA A 17 -0.15 0.89 -10.31
C ALA A 17 -0.12 -0.33 -9.37
N ASP A 18 -0.86 -0.28 -8.25
CA ASP A 18 -1.01 -1.44 -7.37
C ASP A 18 -1.80 -2.55 -8.06
N ARG A 19 -2.79 -2.22 -8.89
CA ARG A 19 -3.62 -3.22 -9.57
C ARG A 19 -2.79 -3.97 -10.60
N ALA A 20 -2.15 -3.22 -11.48
CA ALA A 20 -1.28 -3.77 -12.52
C ALA A 20 -0.16 -4.64 -11.94
N TRP A 21 0.42 -4.23 -10.79
CA TRP A 21 1.47 -5.03 -10.14
C TRP A 21 0.96 -6.38 -9.63
N PHE A 22 -0.20 -6.42 -8.94
CA PHE A 22 -0.76 -7.70 -8.46
C PHE A 22 -1.29 -8.57 -9.61
N GLU A 23 -1.79 -7.98 -10.69
CA GLU A 23 -2.16 -8.73 -11.91
C GLU A 23 -0.93 -9.42 -12.53
N ALA A 24 0.24 -8.76 -12.52
CA ALA A 24 1.50 -9.34 -12.99
C ALA A 24 2.14 -10.34 -12.01
N HIS A 25 1.73 -10.34 -10.74
CA HIS A 25 2.27 -11.19 -9.67
C HIS A 25 1.12 -11.87 -8.90
N ALA A 26 0.34 -12.70 -9.59
CA ALA A 26 -0.92 -13.25 -9.09
C ALA A 26 -0.77 -14.14 -7.84
N GLU A 27 0.43 -14.65 -7.56
CA GLU A 27 0.75 -15.42 -6.36
C GLU A 27 0.98 -14.54 -5.12
N ARG A 28 1.17 -13.23 -5.30
CA ARG A 28 1.49 -12.29 -4.23
C ARG A 28 0.22 -11.76 -3.57
N ARG A 29 0.20 -11.79 -2.24
CA ARG A 29 -0.81 -11.16 -1.37
C ARG A 29 -0.36 -9.81 -0.85
N PHE A 30 0.95 -9.57 -0.83
CA PHE A 30 1.55 -8.35 -0.32
C PHE A 30 2.53 -7.74 -1.31
N ARG A 31 2.61 -6.40 -1.30
CA ARG A 31 3.58 -5.60 -2.02
C ARG A 31 4.16 -4.56 -1.07
N LEU A 32 5.47 -4.35 -1.12
CA LEU A 32 6.12 -3.20 -0.50
C LEU A 32 6.55 -2.24 -1.60
N ARG A 33 6.32 -0.94 -1.40
CA ARG A 33 6.76 0.10 -2.35
C ARG A 33 6.99 1.44 -1.67
N ASP A 34 7.57 2.37 -2.40
CA ASP A 34 7.60 3.77 -1.99
C ASP A 34 6.20 4.41 -1.97
N PRO A 35 5.95 5.37 -1.07
CA PRO A 35 4.75 6.20 -1.10
C PRO A 35 4.68 6.99 -2.40
N ALA A 36 3.50 7.01 -3.03
CA ALA A 36 3.24 7.91 -4.13
C ALA A 36 3.06 9.36 -3.63
N PRO A 37 3.32 10.38 -4.46
CA PRO A 37 3.08 11.76 -4.09
C PRO A 37 1.63 11.97 -3.65
N LEU A 38 1.44 12.60 -2.48
CA LEU A 38 0.12 12.92 -1.90
C LEU A 38 -0.79 11.70 -1.67
N GLU A 39 -0.21 10.51 -1.52
CA GLU A 39 -0.97 9.27 -1.31
C GLU A 39 -1.77 9.28 0.00
N PHE A 40 -1.22 9.88 1.05
CA PHE A 40 -1.86 9.99 2.36
C PHE A 40 -2.29 11.43 2.62
N LYS A 41 -3.49 11.58 3.20
CA LYS A 41 -4.07 12.88 3.53
C LYS A 41 -3.30 13.58 4.65
N ASP A 42 -2.89 12.82 5.64
CA ASP A 42 -2.14 13.30 6.79
C ASP A 42 -0.63 13.12 6.56
N PRO A 43 0.20 14.06 7.01
CA PRO A 43 1.65 13.90 6.92
C PRO A 43 2.09 12.69 7.74
N LEU A 44 2.92 11.83 7.15
CA LEU A 44 3.44 10.64 7.83
C LEU A 44 4.41 10.98 8.97
N GLY A 45 4.98 12.19 8.97
CA GLY A 45 5.98 12.61 9.95
C GLY A 45 7.38 12.11 9.60
N ASP A 46 8.28 12.12 10.59
CA ASP A 46 9.66 11.65 10.43
C ASP A 46 9.71 10.11 10.57
N PRO A 47 10.37 9.39 9.63
CA PRO A 47 10.47 7.93 9.71
C PRO A 47 11.48 7.44 10.76
N GLY A 48 12.40 8.29 11.22
CA GLY A 48 13.53 7.95 12.09
C GLY A 48 14.86 7.81 11.35
N ASP A 49 15.96 8.04 12.06
CA ASP A 49 17.32 7.94 11.51
C ASP A 49 17.64 6.54 10.95
N GLY A 50 17.98 6.46 9.67
CA GLY A 50 18.24 5.19 8.97
C GLY A 50 16.98 4.46 8.47
N PHE A 51 15.80 5.08 8.59
CA PHE A 51 14.53 4.53 8.15
C PHE A 51 13.84 5.39 7.09
N SER A 52 13.03 4.76 6.25
CA SER A 52 12.20 5.42 5.22
C SER A 52 10.76 4.98 5.34
N TRP A 53 9.85 5.89 5.00
CA TRP A 53 8.47 5.53 4.77
C TRP A 53 8.34 4.62 3.56
N ARG A 54 7.66 3.49 3.74
CA ARG A 54 7.21 2.57 2.70
C ARG A 54 5.71 2.38 2.84
N VAL A 55 5.09 1.83 1.80
CA VAL A 55 3.69 1.43 1.80
C VAL A 55 3.62 -0.08 1.68
N LEU A 56 3.08 -0.71 2.71
CA LEU A 56 2.67 -2.10 2.67
C LEU A 56 1.26 -2.16 2.06
N VAL A 57 1.15 -2.74 0.88
CA VAL A 57 -0.13 -2.96 0.20
C VAL A 57 -0.51 -4.43 0.38
N ALA A 58 -1.71 -4.67 0.92
CA ALA A 58 -2.27 -6.00 1.12
C ALA A 58 -3.53 -6.18 0.28
N VAL A 59 -3.63 -7.30 -0.45
CA VAL A 59 -4.85 -7.69 -1.17
C VAL A 59 -5.79 -8.41 -0.20
N LEU A 60 -6.99 -7.87 -0.03
CA LEU A 60 -8.06 -8.46 0.75
C LEU A 60 -8.81 -9.54 -0.07
N PRO A 61 -9.55 -10.47 0.58
CA PRO A 61 -10.25 -11.54 -0.13
C PRO A 61 -11.30 -11.08 -1.15
N ASP A 62 -11.85 -9.87 -0.99
CA ASP A 62 -12.81 -9.25 -1.91
C ASP A 62 -12.16 -8.55 -3.11
N GLY A 63 -10.83 -8.66 -3.27
CA GLY A 63 -10.05 -7.95 -4.28
C GLY A 63 -9.80 -6.47 -3.94
N GLY A 64 -10.32 -6.00 -2.81
CA GLY A 64 -9.94 -4.73 -2.22
C GLY A 64 -8.46 -4.71 -1.84
N ARG A 65 -7.89 -3.52 -1.72
CA ARG A 65 -6.49 -3.35 -1.30
C ARG A 65 -6.40 -2.36 -0.16
N LEU A 66 -5.69 -2.77 0.89
CA LEU A 66 -5.37 -1.91 2.01
C LEU A 66 -3.94 -1.39 1.85
N ARG A 67 -3.73 -0.10 2.12
CA ARG A 67 -2.42 0.55 2.09
C ARG A 67 -2.06 1.05 3.46
N LEU A 68 -0.93 0.59 3.98
CA LEU A 68 -0.48 0.90 5.31
C LEU A 68 0.90 1.56 5.22
N PRO A 69 1.05 2.82 5.67
CA PRO A 69 2.37 3.41 5.79
C PRO A 69 3.15 2.69 6.89
N VAL A 70 4.41 2.37 6.62
CA VAL A 70 5.30 1.67 7.55
C VAL A 70 6.70 2.27 7.44
N SER A 71 7.32 2.55 8.58
CA SER A 71 8.73 2.96 8.63
C SER A 71 9.62 1.72 8.67
N LEU A 72 10.52 1.59 7.70
CA LEU A 72 11.42 0.44 7.55
C LEU A 72 12.86 0.90 7.28
N SER A 73 13.84 0.12 7.73
CA SER A 73 15.26 0.36 7.48
C SER A 73 15.53 0.51 5.97
N TRP A 74 16.39 1.45 5.59
CA TRP A 74 16.82 1.65 4.20
C TRP A 74 17.48 0.43 3.57
N GLU A 75 18.04 -0.46 4.39
CA GLU A 75 18.69 -1.68 3.94
C GLU A 75 17.69 -2.72 3.41
N LEU A 76 16.39 -2.56 3.74
CA LEU A 76 15.34 -3.45 3.25
C LEU A 76 14.90 -3.03 1.83
N HIS A 77 15.27 -3.84 0.84
CA HIS A 77 14.82 -3.67 -0.53
C HIS A 77 13.38 -4.16 -0.73
N ASN A 78 12.55 -3.31 -1.35
CA ASN A 78 11.13 -3.59 -1.64
C ASN A 78 10.94 -4.89 -2.44
N ASP A 79 11.75 -5.09 -3.48
CA ASP A 79 11.58 -6.20 -4.43
C ASP A 79 11.93 -7.56 -3.84
N HIS A 80 12.73 -7.59 -2.77
CA HIS A 80 13.18 -8.82 -2.12
C HIS A 80 12.30 -9.23 -0.93
N ALA A 81 11.36 -8.38 -0.52
CA ALA A 81 10.47 -8.67 0.59
C ALA A 81 9.50 -9.80 0.22
N LYS A 82 9.61 -10.94 0.92
CA LYS A 82 8.73 -12.10 0.72
C LYS A 82 7.42 -11.94 1.50
N ASP A 83 6.35 -12.50 0.96
CA ASP A 83 5.00 -12.44 1.57
C ASP A 83 4.96 -12.90 3.03
N GLN A 84 5.74 -13.92 3.40
CA GLN A 84 5.82 -14.36 4.80
C GLN A 84 6.30 -13.25 5.74
N HIS A 85 7.33 -12.48 5.36
CA HIS A 85 7.84 -11.38 6.17
C HIS A 85 6.87 -10.20 6.16
N LEU A 86 6.28 -9.90 5.00
CA LEU A 86 5.28 -8.84 4.86
C LEU A 86 4.00 -9.15 5.64
N ARG A 87 3.65 -10.42 5.80
CA ARG A 87 2.54 -10.84 6.66
C ARG A 87 2.80 -10.51 8.13
N ILE A 88 4.01 -10.79 8.62
CA ILE A 88 4.39 -10.45 10.00
C ILE A 88 4.26 -8.94 10.24
N LEU A 89 4.76 -8.12 9.30
CA LEU A 89 4.61 -6.66 9.37
C LEU A 89 3.12 -6.25 9.33
N PHE A 90 2.33 -6.87 8.46
CA PHE A 90 0.89 -6.63 8.37
C PHE A 90 0.19 -6.91 9.71
N ASP A 91 0.47 -8.05 10.34
CA ASP A 91 -0.17 -8.44 11.60
C ASP A 91 0.17 -7.49 12.77
N GLN A 92 1.31 -6.80 12.69
CA GLN A 92 1.74 -5.79 13.66
C GLN A 92 1.02 -4.45 13.47
N ILE A 93 0.90 -3.97 12.23
CA ILE A 93 0.47 -2.58 11.96
C ILE A 93 -0.98 -2.45 11.48
N ALA A 94 -1.57 -3.53 10.96
CA ALA A 94 -2.91 -3.47 10.37
C ALA A 94 -3.99 -3.34 11.47
N PRO A 95 -5.08 -2.59 11.19
CA PRO A 95 -6.25 -2.55 12.05
C PRO A 95 -6.82 -3.96 12.30
N ALA A 96 -7.40 -4.19 13.48
CA ALA A 96 -7.93 -5.50 13.88
C ALA A 96 -8.93 -6.08 12.85
N GLU A 97 -9.79 -5.24 12.28
CA GLU A 97 -10.75 -5.63 11.24
C GLU A 97 -10.05 -6.16 9.98
N ALA A 98 -9.00 -5.48 9.52
CA ALA A 98 -8.25 -5.90 8.35
C ALA A 98 -7.51 -7.23 8.59
N LYS A 99 -6.99 -7.44 9.81
CA LYS A 99 -6.37 -8.70 10.21
C LYS A 99 -7.35 -9.86 10.21
N ALA A 100 -8.55 -9.66 10.76
CA ALA A 100 -9.60 -10.68 10.78
C ALA A 100 -10.01 -11.12 9.35
N ARG A 101 -9.94 -10.22 8.38
CA ARG A 101 -10.27 -10.51 6.97
C ARG A 101 -9.17 -11.24 6.20
N LEU A 102 -7.94 -11.22 6.71
CA LEU A 102 -6.77 -11.87 6.10
C LEU A 102 -6.32 -13.12 6.88
N SER A 103 -6.97 -13.44 8.00
CA SER A 103 -6.68 -14.60 8.87
C SER A 103 -7.12 -15.92 8.25
#